data_AF-A0A518DLA5-F1
#
_entry.id   AF-A0A518DLA5-F1
#
_cell.length_a   1.000
_cell.length_b   1.000
_cell.length_c   1.000
_cell.angle_alpha   90.00
_cell.angle_beta   90.00
_cell.angle_gamma   90.00
#
_symmetry.space_group_name_H-M   'P 1'
#
loop_
_entity.id
_entity.type
_entity.pdbx_description
1 polymer ?
#
loop_
_entity_poly.entity_id
_entity_poly.type
_entity_poly.pdbx_seq_one_letter_code
_entity_poly.pdbx_strand_id
1 'polypeptide(L)'
;MINLLHLDASPRGERSHTRRLTAEFVGEWRKAYPLDAVTYRDIGRNPIPHVTEDWIAGAFTPSERRTGSMRAALRLSDELVDEFLTADLIVAGIPFYNFGMPSGFKAYIDQIVRVGRTFSFNPDNKKAPFQPL
;
A
#
# COMPACT_ATOMS: atom_id res chain seq x y z
N MET A 1 -4.89 -17.61 11.76
CA MET A 1 -3.94 -17.52 10.63
C MET A 1 -3.90 -16.05 10.28
N ILE A 2 -2.73 -15.45 10.39
CA ILE A 2 -2.47 -14.04 10.11
C ILE A 2 -1.98 -13.92 8.67
N ASN A 3 -2.42 -12.88 7.98
CA ASN A 3 -1.83 -12.44 6.72
C ASN A 3 -0.83 -11.33 7.00
N LEU A 4 0.45 -11.63 6.87
CA LEU A 4 1.53 -10.66 7.01
C LEU A 4 1.85 -10.04 5.64
N LEU A 5 1.82 -8.72 5.56
CA LEU A 5 2.30 -7.96 4.42
C LEU A 5 3.68 -7.36 4.70
N HIS A 6 4.70 -7.84 3.98
CA HIS A 6 6.07 -7.34 4.03
C HIS A 6 6.30 -6.35 2.89
N LEU A 7 6.51 -5.08 3.24
CA LEU A 7 6.80 -3.99 2.31
C LEU A 7 8.26 -3.56 2.42
N ASP A 8 8.96 -3.43 1.30
CA ASP A 8 10.30 -2.83 1.26
C ASP A 8 10.35 -1.64 0.29
N ALA A 9 10.72 -0.46 0.80
CA ALA A 9 10.73 0.78 0.03
C ALA A 9 12.13 1.26 -0.40
N SER A 10 13.20 0.66 0.13
CA SER A 10 14.57 1.04 -0.24
C SER A 10 14.94 0.56 -1.65
N PRO A 11 15.43 1.40 -2.56
CA PRO A 11 15.89 0.93 -3.88
C PRO A 11 17.19 0.12 -3.81
N ARG A 12 17.94 0.21 -2.70
CA ARG A 12 19.12 -0.61 -2.47
C ARG A 12 18.70 -2.06 -2.24
N GLY A 13 19.43 -3.02 -2.80
CA GLY A 13 19.28 -4.45 -2.51
C GLY A 13 19.95 -4.85 -1.19
N GLU A 14 20.89 -5.79 -1.23
CA GLU A 14 21.60 -6.35 -0.05
C GLU A 14 22.24 -5.30 0.87
N ARG A 15 22.64 -4.15 0.31
CA ARG A 15 23.23 -3.06 1.08
C ARG A 15 22.22 -2.21 1.85
N SER A 16 20.93 -2.54 1.79
CA SER A 16 19.87 -1.81 2.50
C SER A 16 19.71 -2.29 3.93
N HIS A 17 19.91 -1.38 4.90
CA HIS A 17 19.70 -1.70 6.31
C HIS A 17 18.23 -2.00 6.64
N THR A 18 17.28 -1.22 6.10
CA THR A 18 15.85 -1.43 6.39
C THR A 18 15.35 -2.77 5.87
N ARG A 19 15.82 -3.21 4.69
CA ARG A 19 15.47 -4.52 4.11
C ARG A 19 16.03 -5.67 4.94
N ARG A 20 17.27 -5.54 5.40
CA ARG A 20 17.89 -6.56 6.26
C ARG A 20 17.08 -6.74 7.55
N LEU A 21 16.67 -5.65 8.17
CA LEU A 21 15.88 -5.68 9.42
C LEU A 21 14.48 -6.29 9.20
N THR A 22 13.78 -5.91 8.14
CA THR A 22 12.46 -6.50 7.84
C THR A 22 12.55 -7.97 7.44
N ALA A 23 13.56 -8.35 6.66
CA ALA A 23 13.81 -9.75 6.31
C ALA A 23 14.15 -10.61 7.54
N GLU A 24 14.91 -10.08 8.50
CA GLU A 24 15.21 -10.76 9.76
C GLU A 24 13.93 -10.98 10.59
N PHE A 25 13.12 -9.93 10.75
CA PHE A 25 11.83 -10.03 11.44
C PHE A 25 10.91 -11.07 10.80
N VAL A 26 10.71 -11.01 9.47
CA VAL A 26 9.83 -11.93 8.74
C VAL A 26 10.40 -13.36 8.74
N GLY A 27 11.73 -13.50 8.75
CA GLY A 27 12.42 -14.78 8.91
C GLY A 27 12.11 -15.44 10.24
N GLU A 28 12.19 -14.70 11.35
CA GLU A 28 11.81 -15.20 12.67
C GLU A 28 10.29 -15.44 12.78
N TRP A 29 9.47 -14.57 12.19
CA TRP A 29 8.02 -14.75 12.15
C TRP A 29 7.62 -16.08 11.51
N ARG A 30 8.17 -16.41 10.34
CA ARG A 30 7.87 -17.67 9.63
C ARG A 30 8.28 -18.91 10.42
N LYS A 31 9.33 -18.83 11.25
CA LYS A 31 9.74 -19.93 12.13
C LYS A 31 8.75 -20.11 13.28
N ALA A 32 8.29 -19.01 13.88
CA ALA A 32 7.37 -19.02 15.00
C ALA A 32 5.93 -19.37 14.59
N TYR A 33 5.51 -18.91 13.40
CA TYR A 33 4.14 -19.04 12.89
C TYR A 33 4.14 -19.61 11.46
N PRO A 34 4.47 -20.91 11.27
CA PRO A 34 4.66 -21.52 9.95
C PRO A 34 3.39 -21.64 9.10
N LEU A 35 2.21 -21.47 9.71
CA LEU A 35 0.92 -21.51 9.02
C LEU A 35 0.44 -20.14 8.55
N ASP A 36 1.07 -19.05 8.99
CA ASP A 36 0.68 -17.70 8.60
C ASP A 36 1.15 -17.39 7.16
N ALA A 37 0.31 -16.68 6.41
CA ALA A 37 0.63 -16.29 5.05
C ALA A 37 1.52 -15.05 5.05
N VAL A 38 2.49 -15.00 4.14
CA VAL A 38 3.38 -13.84 3.97
C VAL A 38 3.35 -13.38 2.52
N THR A 39 2.77 -12.20 2.28
CA THR A 39 2.81 -11.50 1.00
C THR A 39 3.96 -10.50 1.02
N TYR A 40 4.75 -10.45 -0.05
CA TYR A 40 5.91 -9.55 -0.16
C TYR A 40 5.74 -8.58 -1.33
N ARG A 41 5.90 -7.29 -1.07
CA ARG A 41 5.86 -6.21 -2.05
C ARG A 41 7.15 -5.39 -2.01
N ASP A 42 7.94 -5.55 -3.06
CA ASP A 42 9.15 -4.76 -3.26
C ASP A 42 8.83 -3.45 -4.01
N ILE A 43 8.54 -2.39 -3.26
CA ILE A 43 8.24 -1.05 -3.77
C ILE A 43 9.50 -0.34 -4.26
N GLY A 44 10.63 -0.56 -3.60
CA GLY A 44 11.89 0.12 -3.90
C GLY A 44 12.53 -0.32 -5.23
N ARG A 45 12.35 -1.59 -5.62
CA ARG A 45 12.91 -2.15 -6.87
C ARG A 45 11.87 -2.43 -7.94
N ASN A 46 10.58 -2.47 -7.60
CA ASN A 46 9.47 -2.43 -8.56
C ASN A 46 8.63 -1.19 -8.29
N PRO A 47 9.04 -0.02 -8.81
CA PRO A 47 8.41 1.26 -8.48
C PRO A 47 6.92 1.26 -8.81
N ILE A 48 6.13 1.77 -7.87
CA ILE A 48 4.71 2.02 -8.07
C ILE A 48 4.54 3.28 -8.93
N PRO A 49 3.73 3.25 -10.00
CA PRO A 49 3.45 4.43 -10.81
C PRO A 49 2.76 5.51 -9.97
N HIS A 50 3.12 6.77 -10.23
CA HIS A 50 2.44 7.91 -9.64
C HIS A 50 0.98 7.98 -10.09
N VAL A 51 0.13 8.57 -9.25
CA VAL A 51 -1.26 8.86 -9.59
C VAL A 51 -1.32 9.80 -10.80
N THR A 52 -2.24 9.49 -11.72
CA THR A 52 -2.48 10.23 -12.96
C THR A 52 -3.88 10.86 -12.96
N GLU A 53 -4.17 11.71 -13.94
CA GLU A 53 -5.52 12.28 -14.13
C GLU A 53 -6.59 11.21 -14.32
N ASP A 54 -6.32 10.20 -15.18
CA ASP A 54 -7.23 9.06 -15.38
C ASP A 54 -7.49 8.28 -14.09
N TRP A 55 -6.46 8.13 -13.25
CA TRP A 55 -6.61 7.50 -11.94
C TRP A 55 -7.54 8.32 -11.05
N ILE A 56 -7.37 9.65 -11.00
CA ILE A 56 -8.24 10.55 -10.22
C ILE A 56 -9.68 10.45 -10.73
N ALA A 57 -9.88 10.55 -12.05
CA ALA A 57 -11.20 10.42 -12.65
C ALA A 57 -11.88 9.10 -12.27
N GLY A 58 -11.13 7.99 -12.30
CA GLY A 58 -11.63 6.68 -11.87
C GLY A 58 -11.92 6.60 -10.37
N ALA A 59 -10.99 7.06 -9.52
CA ALA A 59 -11.05 6.92 -8.07
C ALA A 59 -12.25 7.65 -7.46
N PHE A 60 -12.61 8.82 -8.02
CA PHE A 60 -13.72 9.64 -7.55
C PHE A 60 -15.04 9.40 -8.29
N THR A 61 -15.06 8.52 -9.30
CA THR A 61 -16.30 8.05 -9.93
C THR A 61 -16.87 6.85 -9.16
N PRO A 62 -18.18 6.82 -8.80
CA PRO A 62 -18.81 5.65 -8.19
C PRO A 62 -18.59 4.37 -9.02
N SER A 63 -18.39 3.23 -8.36
CA SER A 63 -18.02 1.95 -9.00
C SER A 63 -18.92 1.59 -10.18
N GLU A 64 -20.22 1.83 -10.03
CA GLU A 64 -21.30 1.47 -10.95
C GLU A 64 -21.26 2.33 -12.22
N ARG A 65 -20.59 3.49 -12.17
CA ARG A 65 -20.50 4.46 -13.27
C ARG A 65 -19.12 4.49 -13.94
N ARG A 66 -18.17 3.68 -13.48
CA ARG A 66 -16.81 3.66 -14.07
C ARG A 66 -16.86 3.11 -15.50
N THR A 67 -16.12 3.75 -16.40
CA THR A 67 -15.88 3.22 -17.76
C THR A 67 -14.84 2.09 -17.73
N GLY A 68 -14.63 1.43 -18.87
CA GLY A 68 -13.55 0.45 -19.01
C GLY A 68 -12.16 1.05 -18.77
N SER A 69 -11.91 2.27 -19.28
CA SER A 69 -10.64 2.97 -19.07
C SER A 69 -10.41 3.36 -17.61
N MET A 70 -11.45 3.81 -16.90
CA MET A 70 -11.37 4.11 -15.46
C MET A 70 -11.03 2.87 -14.63
N ARG A 71 -11.66 1.73 -14.93
CA ARG A 71 -11.30 0.45 -14.28
C ARG A 71 -9.86 0.04 -14.59
N ALA A 72 -9.42 0.21 -15.83
CA ALA A 72 -8.06 -0.11 -16.22
C ALA A 72 -7.03 0.78 -15.49
N ALA A 73 -7.32 2.08 -15.33
CA ALA A 73 -6.47 3.02 -14.60
C ALA A 73 -6.36 2.70 -13.10
N LEU A 74 -7.42 2.14 -12.51
CA LEU A 74 -7.46 1.77 -11.10
C LEU A 74 -6.98 0.35 -10.79
N ARG A 75 -6.72 -0.50 -11.80
CA ARG A 75 -6.42 -1.92 -11.60
C ARG A 75 -5.31 -2.16 -10.56
N LEU A 76 -4.18 -1.47 -10.69
CA LEU A 76 -3.08 -1.60 -9.72
C LEU A 76 -3.48 -1.07 -8.34
N SER A 77 -4.21 0.04 -8.26
CA SER A 77 -4.71 0.56 -6.99
C SER A 77 -5.60 -0.46 -6.29
N ASP A 78 -6.50 -1.12 -7.03
CA ASP A 78 -7.39 -2.14 -6.49
C ASP A 78 -6.58 -3.34 -5.96
N GLU A 79 -5.58 -3.82 -6.71
CA GLU A 79 -4.65 -4.88 -6.26
C GLU A 79 -3.91 -4.50 -4.97
N LEU A 80 -3.35 -3.28 -4.90
CA LEU A 80 -2.60 -2.82 -3.72
C LEU A 80 -3.50 -2.58 -2.51
N VAL A 81 -4.73 -2.11 -2.73
CA VAL A 81 -5.73 -1.95 -1.67
C VAL A 81 -6.16 -3.31 -1.12
N ASP A 82 -6.40 -4.30 -1.98
CA ASP A 82 -6.80 -5.64 -1.55
C ASP A 82 -5.67 -6.33 -0.79
N GLU A 83 -4.41 -6.17 -1.23
CA GLU A 83 -3.22 -6.60 -0.49
C GLU A 83 -3.15 -5.96 0.90
N PHE A 84 -3.38 -4.64 0.97
CA PHE A 84 -3.36 -3.88 2.23
C PHE A 84 -4.49 -4.29 3.18
N LEU A 85 -5.73 -4.42 2.69
CA LEU A 85 -6.90 -4.75 3.52
C LEU A 85 -6.94 -6.21 3.96
N THR A 86 -6.27 -7.11 3.23
CA THR A 86 -6.14 -8.51 3.63
C THR A 86 -5.13 -8.68 4.77
N ALA A 87 -4.22 -7.72 4.96
CA ALA A 87 -3.14 -7.82 5.93
C ALA A 87 -3.62 -7.53 7.36
N ASP A 88 -3.39 -8.49 8.26
CA ASP A 88 -3.58 -8.30 9.70
C ASP A 88 -2.34 -7.67 10.34
N LEU A 89 -1.16 -7.89 9.73
CA LEU A 89 0.13 -7.36 10.18
C LEU A 89 0.92 -6.80 8.99
N ILE A 90 1.40 -5.57 9.11
CA ILE A 90 2.26 -4.93 8.11
C ILE A 90 3.66 -4.73 8.68
N VAL A 91 4.67 -5.25 7.97
CA VAL A 91 6.09 -5.07 8.27
C VAL A 91 6.71 -4.22 7.15
N ALA A 92 7.07 -2.97 7.45
CA ALA A 92 7.50 -2.03 6.42
C ALA A 92 8.93 -1.50 6.63
N GLY A 93 9.80 -1.77 5.64
CA GLY A 93 11.19 -1.36 5.60
C GLY A 93 11.36 -0.05 4.84
N ILE A 94 11.14 1.08 5.50
CA ILE A 94 11.10 2.40 4.88
C ILE A 94 12.33 3.23 5.32
N PRO A 95 13.33 3.47 4.46
CA PRO A 95 14.46 4.30 4.81
C PRO A 95 14.08 5.80 4.82
N PHE A 96 14.78 6.59 5.63
CA PHE A 96 14.59 8.03 5.70
C PHE A 96 15.42 8.74 4.63
N TYR A 97 14.77 9.25 3.57
CA TYR A 97 15.41 9.94 2.45
C TYR A 97 15.01 11.41 2.45
N ASN A 98 15.99 12.31 2.51
CA ASN A 98 15.79 13.76 2.38
C ASN A 98 14.66 14.31 3.27
N PHE A 99 14.69 13.95 4.55
CA PHE A 99 13.68 14.35 5.54
C PHE A 99 12.27 13.75 5.35
N GLY A 100 12.14 12.69 4.55
CA GLY A 100 10.87 12.02 4.33
C GLY A 100 11.01 10.54 3.92
N MET A 101 9.93 9.99 3.36
CA MET A 101 9.89 8.64 2.82
C MET A 101 10.41 8.59 1.37
N PRO A 102 10.84 7.42 0.86
CA PRO A 102 11.15 7.27 -0.56
C PRO A 102 9.92 7.57 -1.42
N SER A 103 10.12 8.23 -2.57
CA SER A 103 9.01 8.63 -3.46
C SER A 103 8.15 7.45 -3.91
N GLY A 104 8.75 6.27 -4.14
CA GLY A 104 8.01 5.05 -4.46
C GLY A 104 7.07 4.61 -3.33
N PHE A 105 7.45 4.80 -2.08
CA PHE A 105 6.55 4.53 -0.95
C PHE A 105 5.42 5.56 -0.88
N LYS A 106 5.69 6.83 -1.22
CA LYS A 106 4.63 7.84 -1.34
C LYS A 106 3.65 7.48 -2.46
N ALA A 107 4.14 7.02 -3.61
CA ALA A 107 3.30 6.51 -4.69
C ALA A 107 2.45 5.31 -4.23
N TYR A 108 3.01 4.37 -3.45
CA TYR A 108 2.24 3.28 -2.85
C TYR A 108 1.11 3.80 -1.94
N ILE A 109 1.40 4.75 -1.05
CA ILE A 109 0.37 5.37 -0.19
C ILE A 109 -0.73 6.02 -1.04
N ASP A 110 -0.36 6.75 -2.10
CA ASP A 110 -1.33 7.38 -3.00
C ASP A 110 -2.24 6.38 -3.70
N GLN A 111 -1.74 5.17 -4.00
CA GLN A 111 -2.54 4.11 -4.58
C GLN A 111 -3.52 3.48 -3.57
N ILE A 112 -3.16 3.36 -2.29
CA ILE A 112 -3.99 2.65 -1.30
C ILE A 112 -4.98 3.54 -0.53
N VAL A 113 -4.78 4.86 -0.52
CA VAL A 113 -5.71 5.80 0.11
C VAL A 113 -6.88 6.07 -0.86
N ARG A 114 -7.97 5.33 -0.70
CA ARG A 114 -9.11 5.29 -1.63
C ARG A 114 -10.44 5.46 -0.87
N VAL A 115 -11.21 6.49 -1.26
CA VAL A 115 -12.56 6.73 -0.72
C VAL A 115 -13.45 5.52 -0.99
N GLY A 116 -14.18 5.07 0.03
CA GLY A 116 -15.06 3.91 -0.04
C GLY A 116 -14.32 2.57 -0.08
N ARG A 117 -12.99 2.55 0.10
CA ARG A 117 -12.19 1.32 0.18
C ARG A 117 -11.33 1.25 1.43
N THR A 118 -10.56 2.30 1.72
CA THR A 118 -9.70 2.36 2.93
C THR A 118 -10.09 3.48 3.90
N PHE A 119 -10.92 4.42 3.46
CA PHE A 119 -11.55 5.42 4.31
C PHE A 119 -12.88 5.87 3.72
N SER A 120 -13.75 6.44 4.55
CA SER A 120 -14.98 7.13 4.14
C SER A 120 -14.85 8.64 4.28
N PHE A 121 -15.63 9.37 3.50
CA PHE A 121 -15.72 10.82 3.56
C PHE A 121 -17.15 11.25 3.89
N ASN A 122 -17.31 12.01 4.96
CA ASN A 122 -18.57 12.61 5.38
C ASN A 122 -18.42 14.14 5.52
N PRO A 123 -18.87 14.94 4.54
CA PRO A 123 -18.74 16.39 4.58
C PRO A 123 -19.56 17.06 5.71
N ASP A 124 -20.59 16.39 6.23
CA ASP A 124 -21.41 16.92 7.32
C ASP A 124 -20.69 16.85 8.67
N ASN A 125 -19.73 15.92 8.82
CA ASN A 125 -18.86 15.85 9.98
C ASN A 125 -17.70 16.85 9.87
N LYS A 126 -17.97 18.14 10.11
CA LYS A 126 -16.98 19.22 10.00
C LYS A 126 -15.75 19.06 10.89
N LYS A 127 -15.81 18.25 11.96
CA LYS A 127 -14.68 18.01 12.87
C LYS A 127 -13.75 16.88 12.39
N ALA A 128 -14.31 15.87 11.74
CA ALA A 128 -13.58 14.72 11.24
C ALA A 128 -14.23 14.20 9.95
N PRO A 129 -14.04 14.90 8.82
CA PRO A 129 -14.71 14.56 7.58
C PRO A 129 -14.16 13.28 6.95
N PHE A 130 -12.96 12.83 7.34
CA PHE A 130 -12.36 11.58 6.90
C PHE A 130 -12.39 10.58 8.05
N GLN A 131 -12.95 9.39 7.82
CA GLN A 131 -13.11 8.36 8.83
C GLN A 131 -12.56 7.03 8.32
N PRO A 132 -11.89 6.22 9.15
CA PRO A 132 -11.61 4.82 8.82
C PRO A 132 -12.92 4.08 8.47
N LEU A 133 -12.80 3.06 7.61
CA LEU A 133 -13.90 2.14 7.34
C LEU A 133 -13.94 1.00 8.37
#